data_AF-A0A4V3T252-F1
#
_entry.id   AF-A0A4V3T252-F1
#
_cell.length_a   1.000
_cell.length_b   1.000
_cell.length_c   1.000
_cell.angle_alpha   90.00
_cell.angle_beta   90.00
_cell.angle_gamma   90.00
#
_symmetry.space_group_name_H-M   'P 1'
#
loop_
_entity.id
_entity.type
_entity.pdbx_description
1 polymer ?
#
loop_
_entity_poly.entity_id
_entity_poly.type
_entity_poly.pdbx_seq_one_letter_code
_entity_poly.pdbx_strand_id
1 'polypeptide(L)' 'MAGDERQGAGAADAPPAGHEQESCPACGRPVERVIVGRHKSLGIFVPRWGPGPCRAPGCPRYAP' A
#
# COMPACT_ATOMS: atom_id res chain seq x y z
N MET A 1 -26.99 39.24 -5.87
CA MET A 1 -26.66 39.22 -4.43
C MET A 1 -27.00 37.84 -3.92
N ALA A 2 -26.01 37.12 -3.38
CA ALA A 2 -26.03 35.75 -2.81
C ALA A 2 -26.44 34.64 -3.80
N GLY A 3 -25.60 33.70 -4.24
CA GLY A 3 -24.42 33.14 -3.59
C GLY A 3 -24.80 31.88 -2.83
N ASP A 4 -24.02 30.83 -3.07
CA ASP A 4 -24.03 29.50 -2.45
C ASP A 4 -24.84 28.40 -3.15
N GLU A 5 -24.30 27.18 -3.04
CA GLU A 5 -24.88 25.89 -3.43
C GLU A 5 -24.63 25.43 -4.89
N ARG A 6 -23.77 24.46 -5.20
CA ARG A 6 -23.06 23.44 -4.42
C ARG A 6 -21.81 23.08 -5.22
N GLN A 7 -20.63 23.39 -4.68
CA GLN A 7 -19.38 22.90 -5.23
C GLN A 7 -19.30 21.40 -4.96
N GLY A 8 -19.65 20.59 -5.97
CA GLY A 8 -19.27 19.19 -6.05
C GLY A 8 -17.75 19.10 -6.20
N ALA A 9 -17.04 19.20 -5.07
CA ALA A 9 -15.59 19.04 -5.02
C ALA A 9 -15.26 17.59 -4.67
N GLY A 10 -15.10 16.78 -5.72
CA GLY A 10 -14.07 15.75 -5.78
C GLY A 10 -14.13 14.64 -4.74
N ALA A 11 -15.18 13.82 -4.75
CA ALA A 11 -15.05 12.42 -4.30
C ALA A 11 -14.29 11.57 -5.35
N ALA A 12 -13.20 12.12 -5.87
CA ALA A 12 -12.39 11.53 -6.95
C ALA A 12 -10.88 11.56 -6.63
N ASP A 13 -10.51 11.63 -5.35
CA ASP A 13 -9.10 11.46 -4.92
C ASP A 13 -8.96 10.52 -3.71
N ALA A 14 -9.84 9.50 -3.63
CA ALA A 14 -9.49 8.31 -2.89
C ALA A 14 -9.14 7.24 -3.94
N PRO A 15 -7.85 6.99 -4.24
CA PRO A 15 -7.52 5.77 -4.95
C PRO A 15 -8.10 4.60 -4.13
N PRO A 16 -8.69 3.57 -4.76
CA PRO A 16 -9.00 2.34 -4.06
C PRO A 16 -7.66 1.70 -3.68
N ALA A 17 -7.08 2.11 -2.56
CA ALA A 17 -5.72 1.77 -2.15
C ALA A 17 -5.65 0.35 -1.59
N GLY A 18 -5.98 -0.63 -2.42
CA GLY A 18 -5.73 -2.04 -2.17
C GLY A 18 -4.28 -2.47 -2.44
N HIS A 19 -3.39 -1.54 -2.82
CA HIS A 19 -2.01 -1.85 -3.23
C HIS A 19 -1.08 -0.62 -3.17
N GLU A 20 -1.12 0.19 -2.11
CA GLU A 20 -0.19 1.32 -2.00
C GLU A 20 1.26 0.82 -1.98
N GLN A 21 1.96 1.07 -3.09
CA GLN A 21 3.29 0.60 -3.43
C GLN A 21 4.26 1.01 -2.31
N GLU A 22 4.88 0.04 -1.64
CA GLU A 22 5.85 0.32 -0.56
C GLU A 22 7.25 0.45 -1.17
N SER A 23 8.14 1.22 -0.54
CA SER A 23 9.53 1.27 -0.98
C SER A 23 10.34 0.14 -0.34
N CYS A 24 11.22 -0.49 -1.11
CA CYS A 24 12.14 -1.48 -0.58
C CYS A 24 13.10 -0.77 0.40
N PRO A 25 13.21 -1.21 1.67
CA PRO A 25 14.08 -0.54 2.65
C PRO A 25 15.58 -0.68 2.34
N ALA A 26 15.96 -1.51 1.36
CA ALA A 26 17.36 -1.71 0.97
C ALA A 26 17.78 -0.85 -0.23
N CYS A 27 16.92 -0.71 -1.23
CA CYS A 27 17.26 -0.03 -2.50
C CYS A 27 16.33 1.14 -2.86
N GLY A 28 15.30 1.40 -2.05
CA GLY A 28 14.33 2.49 -2.26
C GLY A 28 13.37 2.28 -3.44
N ARG A 29 13.50 1.20 -4.21
CA ARG A 29 12.65 0.92 -5.37
C ARG A 29 11.21 0.62 -4.95
N PRO A 30 10.21 1.03 -5.75
CA PRO A 30 8.82 0.67 -5.48
C PRO A 30 8.65 -0.85 -5.58
N VAL A 31 8.00 -1.42 -4.57
CA VAL A 31 7.61 -2.82 -4.49
C VAL A 31 6.13 -2.91 -4.17
N GLU A 32 5.50 -3.99 -4.60
CA GLU A 32 4.12 -4.25 -4.25
C GLU A 32 3.99 -4.46 -2.74
N ARG A 33 2.95 -3.88 -2.13
CA ARG A 33 2.56 -4.20 -0.76
C ARG A 33 1.90 -5.57 -0.77
N VAL A 34 2.45 -6.52 -0.02
CA VAL A 34 1.92 -7.90 0.04
C VAL A 34 1.71 -8.33 1.49
N ILE A 35 0.97 -9.42 1.68
CA ILE A 35 0.78 -10.01 3.00
C ILE A 35 2.09 -10.71 3.40
N VAL A 36 2.87 -10.08 4.29
CA VAL A 36 4.14 -10.59 4.82
C VAL A 36 3.96 -11.51 6.05
N GLY A 37 2.71 -11.78 6.41
CA GLY A 37 2.37 -12.67 7.51
C GLY A 37 0.93 -12.50 7.93
N ARG A 38 0.51 -13.36 8.85
CA ARG A 38 -0.80 -13.27 9.51
C ARG A 38 -0.58 -13.46 10.99
N HIS A 39 -1.23 -12.66 11.81
CA HIS A 39 -1.31 -12.92 13.24
C HIS A 39 -2.74 -13.29 13.61
N LYS A 40 -2.90 -14.06 14.69
CA LYS A 40 -4.22 -14.42 15.20
C LYS A 40 -4.61 -13.43 16.29
N SER A 41 -5.74 -12.76 16.10
CA SER A 41 -6.31 -11.80 17.05
C SER A 41 -7.74 -12.22 17.33
N LEU A 42 -8.10 -12.44 18.59
CA LEU A 42 -9.47 -12.75 19.01
C LEU A 42 -10.14 -13.91 18.22
N GLY A 43 -9.36 -14.92 17.82
CA GLY A 43 -9.87 -16.05 17.06
C GLY A 43 -9.86 -15.89 15.53
N ILE A 44 -9.68 -14.68 15.00
CA ILE A 44 -9.56 -14.42 13.55
C ILE A 44 -8.10 -14.24 13.12
N PHE A 45 -7.80 -14.57 11.86
CA PHE A 45 -6.49 -14.32 11.25
C PHE A 45 -6.47 -12.97 10.55
N VAL A 46 -5.72 -12.02 11.13
CA VAL A 46 -5.55 -10.68 10.58
C VAL A 46 -4.30 -10.66 9.68
N PRO A 47 -4.40 -10.18 8.43
CA PRO A 47 -3.25 -10.04 7.55
C PRO A 47 -2.35 -8.90 8.02
N ARG A 48 -1.04 -9.15 8.04
CA ARG A 48 -0.01 -8.13 8.20
C ARG A 48 0.54 -7.79 6.83
N TRP A 49 0.40 -6.54 6.45
CA TRP A 49 0.91 -5.99 5.19
C TRP A 49 2.32 -5.44 5.37
N GLY A 50 3.15 -5.56 4.34
CA GLY A 50 4.49 -4.99 4.31
C GLY A 50 5.05 -4.96 2.88
N PRO A 51 6.29 -4.47 2.70
CA PRO A 51 6.94 -4.43 1.40
C PRO A 51 7.15 -5.87 0.89
N GLY A 52 6.72 -6.11 -0.34
CA GLY A 52 6.91 -7.38 -1.02
C GLY A 52 8.37 -7.64 -1.40
N PRO A 53 8.63 -8.83 -1.96
CA PRO A 53 9.97 -9.23 -2.38
C PRO A 53 10.53 -8.26 -3.43
N CYS A 54 11.79 -7.87 -3.26
CA CYS A 54 12.43 -7.01 -4.23
C CYS A 54 12.86 -7.85 -5.45
N ARG A 55 12.39 -7.48 -6.64
CA ARG A 55 12.79 -8.13 -7.91
C ARG A 55 13.99 -7.46 -8.59
N ALA A 56 14.64 -6.50 -7.93
CA ALA A 56 15.77 -5.78 -8.51
C ALA A 56 17.05 -6.63 -8.44
N PRO A 57 17.67 -6.99 -9.59
CA PRO A 57 18.93 -7.72 -9.61
C PRO A 57 20.02 -6.83 -9.00
N GLY A 58 20.61 -7.28 -7.89
CA GLY A 58 21.60 -6.52 -7.11
C GLY A 58 21.11 -5.95 -5.77
N CYS A 59 19.85 -6.16 -5.42
CA CYS A 59 19.36 -5.82 -4.07
C CYS A 59 19.81 -6.89 -3.06
N PRO A 60 20.30 -6.53 -1.85
CA PRO A 60 20.60 -7.50 -0.80
C PRO A 60 19.35 -8.24 -0.29
N ARG A 61 18.15 -7.72 -0.61
CA ARG A 61 16.85 -8.35 -0.34
C ARG A 61 16.21 -8.94 -1.60
N TYR A 62 17.00 -9.23 -2.64
CA TYR A 62 16.49 -9.89 -3.84
C TYR A 62 15.94 -11.27 -3.48
N ALA A 63 14.67 -11.48 -3.77
CA ALA A 63 14.02 -12.79 -3.69
C ALA A 63 13.49 -13.11 -5.09
N PRO A 64 14.00 -14.18 -5.75
CA PRO A 64 13.55 -14.59 -7.07
C PRO A 64 12.10 -15.09 -7.06
#